data_AF-A0A4U1CIS1-F1
#
_entry.id   AF-A0A4U1CIS1-F1
#
_cell.length_a   1.000
_cell.length_b   1.000
_cell.length_c   1.000
_cell.angle_alpha   90.00
_cell.angle_beta   90.00
_cell.angle_gamma   90.00
#
_symmetry.space_group_name_H-M   'P 1'
#
loop_
_entity.id
_entity.type
_entity.pdbx_description
1 polymer ?
#
loop_
_entity_poly.entity_id
_entity_poly.type
_entity_poly.pdbx_seq_one_letter_code
_entity_poly.pdbx_strand_id
1 'polypeptide(L)'
;MKAFLSCIILVLFFASCKKNSDKKDTDDLSDVVLKSRVVVSNLSNPWEIIYGPDNFIWVTEKAGKISRINPENGQTTLLLTIGDVRVNGEGGLLGMVLHPDFGNSPFVYVVYDYGTSYKAKVVRYSYNNGSLINPQILIDQIPAASIHNGSRLVINSNKIYISTGDAADTTTPQNVNSLSGKILRLNLDGTIPADNPYPNNPLWSYGHRNAQGLVFVGSKLFSSEHGPDSDDEINIIEKGRNYGWPNIKGFCNETAEQAFCTINNVVEPLIAWTPTIAPSGLTYYNSNYIPQFKNSLLLALLKDSKLMQLKLNESQTKIESTKNFYVNEFGRLRAVCQSPEGKLYICTSNGSNDKIIEIAK
;
A
#
# COMPACT_ATOMS: atom_id res chain seq x y z
N MET A 1 -0.11 57.12 74.79
CA MET A 1 0.61 56.83 76.05
C MET A 1 0.59 55.32 76.26
N LYS A 2 1.76 54.65 76.23
CA LYS A 2 2.08 53.27 76.67
C LYS A 2 1.21 52.11 76.10
N ALA A 3 1.70 51.33 75.14
CA ALA A 3 2.49 50.11 75.30
C ALA A 3 1.81 49.01 76.14
N PHE A 4 1.52 47.83 75.55
CA PHE A 4 2.18 46.57 75.93
C PHE A 4 1.81 45.40 74.99
N LEU A 5 2.82 44.55 74.82
CA LEU A 5 2.94 43.32 74.05
C LEU A 5 2.01 42.21 74.56
N SER A 6 1.49 41.36 73.67
CA SER A 6 1.22 39.95 74.02
C SER A 6 1.30 39.03 72.80
N CYS A 7 2.04 37.93 72.98
CA CYS A 7 2.36 36.91 72.00
C CYS A 7 1.13 36.15 71.50
N ILE A 8 1.09 35.85 70.19
CA ILE A 8 0.28 34.76 69.64
C ILE A 8 1.18 33.86 68.79
N ILE A 9 1.23 32.59 69.21
CA ILE A 9 1.89 31.48 68.54
C ILE A 9 1.11 31.14 67.27
N LEU A 10 1.74 31.25 66.10
CA LEU A 10 1.16 30.89 64.80
C LEU A 10 1.60 29.46 64.44
N VAL A 11 0.66 28.52 64.45
CA VAL A 11 0.85 27.15 63.97
C VAL A 11 0.78 27.15 62.44
N LEU A 12 1.91 26.92 61.77
CA LEU A 12 2.00 26.77 60.32
C LEU A 12 1.60 25.34 59.91
N PHE A 13 0.42 25.19 59.31
CA PHE A 13 0.02 23.97 58.60
C PHE A 13 0.72 23.92 57.24
N PHE A 14 1.60 22.94 57.05
CA PHE A 14 2.14 22.58 55.73
C PHE A 14 1.04 21.87 54.91
N ALA A 15 0.40 22.61 54.01
CA ALA A 15 -0.40 22.03 52.94
C ALA A 15 0.54 21.55 51.81
N SER A 16 0.82 20.25 51.79
CA SER A 16 1.54 19.61 50.69
C SER A 16 0.61 19.51 49.47
N CYS A 17 0.80 20.39 48.49
CA CYS A 17 0.15 20.27 47.18
C CYS A 17 0.72 19.05 46.45
N LYS A 18 0.01 17.93 46.54
CA LYS A 18 0.25 16.75 45.70
C LYS A 18 -0.19 17.11 44.27
N LYS A 19 0.78 17.43 43.42
CA LYS A 19 0.60 17.62 41.98
C LYS A 19 0.13 16.29 41.40
N ASN A 20 -1.17 16.14 41.19
CA ASN A 20 -1.72 15.04 40.42
C ASN A 20 -1.14 15.14 39.02
N SER A 21 -0.29 14.19 38.65
CA SER A 21 0.17 14.02 37.29
C SER A 21 -1.06 13.81 36.40
N ASP A 22 -1.19 14.66 35.40
CA ASP A 22 -2.17 14.54 34.32
C ASP A 22 -2.22 13.09 33.83
N LYS A 23 -3.35 12.43 34.04
CA LYS A 23 -3.72 11.29 33.21
C LYS A 23 -3.79 11.83 31.79
N LYS A 24 -2.90 11.37 30.91
CA LYS A 24 -3.19 11.37 29.48
C LYS A 24 -4.49 10.56 29.33
N ASP A 25 -5.60 11.26 29.11
CA ASP A 25 -6.79 10.67 28.52
C ASP A 25 -6.39 10.21 27.11
N THR A 26 -5.84 9.00 27.03
CA THR A 26 -5.93 8.22 25.80
C THR A 26 -7.38 7.82 25.69
N ASP A 27 -8.14 8.64 24.99
CA ASP A 27 -9.52 8.37 24.58
C ASP A 27 -9.52 7.08 23.76
N ASP A 28 -9.57 5.93 24.44
CA ASP A 28 -9.61 4.61 23.83
C ASP A 28 -11.04 4.38 23.35
N LEU A 29 -11.32 4.96 22.18
CA LEU A 29 -12.61 4.84 21.51
C LEU A 29 -12.93 3.36 21.33
N SER A 30 -14.08 2.92 21.84
CA SER A 30 -14.52 1.53 21.77
C SER A 30 -14.69 1.04 20.32
N ASP A 31 -14.46 -0.25 20.09
CA ASP A 31 -14.79 -0.94 18.85
C ASP A 31 -16.23 -0.62 18.39
N VAL A 32 -16.38 -0.38 17.08
CA VAL A 32 -17.69 -0.16 16.45
C VAL A 32 -18.15 -1.40 15.70
N VAL A 33 -19.47 -1.57 15.55
CA VAL A 33 -20.03 -2.62 14.69
C VAL A 33 -19.77 -2.26 13.24
N LEU A 34 -19.13 -3.15 12.48
CA LEU A 34 -18.89 -2.93 11.06
C LEU A 34 -20.11 -3.34 10.24
N LYS A 35 -20.49 -2.49 9.29
CA LYS A 35 -21.52 -2.74 8.27
C LYS A 35 -20.86 -2.76 6.90
N SER A 36 -21.33 -3.66 6.03
CA SER A 36 -20.90 -3.75 4.65
C SER A 36 -22.07 -3.49 3.69
N ARG A 37 -21.80 -2.85 2.55
CA ARG A 37 -22.75 -2.78 1.41
C ARG A 37 -22.02 -2.84 0.09
N VAL A 38 -22.65 -3.46 -0.92
CA VAL A 38 -22.15 -3.42 -2.30
C VAL A 38 -22.42 -2.03 -2.88
N VAL A 39 -21.36 -1.34 -3.31
CA VAL A 39 -21.45 -0.03 -3.98
C VAL A 39 -21.72 -0.23 -5.47
N VAL A 40 -20.97 -1.13 -6.10
CA VAL A 40 -21.12 -1.50 -7.50
C VAL A 40 -20.77 -2.98 -7.69
N SER A 41 -21.34 -3.59 -8.72
CA SER A 41 -21.10 -4.98 -9.14
C SER A 41 -20.85 -5.05 -10.64
N ASN A 42 -20.69 -6.26 -11.19
CA ASN A 42 -20.41 -6.49 -12.61
C ASN A 42 -19.13 -5.85 -13.14
N LEU A 43 -18.15 -5.60 -12.26
CA LEU A 43 -16.79 -5.28 -12.69
C LEU A 43 -16.12 -6.54 -13.26
N SER A 44 -15.16 -6.34 -14.15
CA SER A 44 -14.37 -7.39 -14.78
C SER A 44 -12.91 -7.28 -14.35
N ASN A 45 -12.54 -8.09 -13.36
CA ASN A 45 -11.18 -8.12 -12.82
C ASN A 45 -10.65 -6.71 -12.48
N PRO A 46 -11.32 -5.94 -11.59
CA PRO A 46 -10.76 -4.69 -11.10
C PRO A 46 -9.44 -4.98 -10.39
N TRP A 47 -8.46 -4.07 -10.50
CA TRP A 47 -7.11 -4.27 -9.96
C TRP A 47 -6.71 -3.22 -8.92
N GLU A 48 -6.88 -1.94 -9.24
CA GLU A 48 -6.63 -0.83 -8.33
C GLU A 48 -7.95 -0.12 -7.97
N ILE A 49 -8.07 0.30 -6.71
CA ILE A 49 -9.09 1.28 -6.30
C ILE A 49 -8.45 2.40 -5.48
N ILE A 50 -8.81 3.65 -5.79
CA ILE A 50 -8.38 4.83 -5.04
C ILE A 50 -9.59 5.69 -4.74
N TYR A 51 -9.71 6.16 -3.50
CA TYR A 51 -10.66 7.23 -3.20
C TYR A 51 -10.03 8.56 -3.63
N GLY A 52 -10.55 9.13 -4.70
CA GLY A 52 -10.04 10.35 -5.31
C GLY A 52 -10.40 11.61 -4.53
N PRO A 53 -9.65 12.71 -4.74
CA PRO A 53 -9.92 14.00 -4.10
C PRO A 53 -11.21 14.67 -4.60
N ASP A 54 -11.82 14.10 -5.65
CA ASP A 54 -13.12 14.49 -6.19
C ASP A 54 -14.30 13.76 -5.50
N ASN A 55 -14.04 12.97 -4.46
CA ASN A 55 -15.01 12.12 -3.73
C ASN A 55 -15.58 10.96 -4.56
N PHE A 56 -14.86 10.53 -5.60
CA PHE A 56 -15.19 9.32 -6.36
C PHE A 56 -14.20 8.21 -6.07
N ILE A 57 -14.64 6.96 -6.22
CA ILE A 57 -13.73 5.82 -6.28
C ILE A 57 -13.25 5.70 -7.72
N TRP A 58 -11.94 5.81 -7.93
CA TRP A 58 -11.30 5.53 -9.20
C TRP A 58 -10.91 4.06 -9.25
N VAL A 59 -11.18 3.40 -10.37
CA VAL A 59 -10.93 1.96 -10.55
C VAL A 59 -10.21 1.67 -11.86
N THR A 60 -9.25 0.75 -11.81
CA THR A 60 -8.71 0.10 -13.02
C THR A 60 -9.30 -1.29 -13.18
N GLU A 61 -9.64 -1.67 -14.41
CA GLU A 61 -9.95 -3.06 -14.78
C GLU A 61 -8.86 -3.58 -15.71
N LYS A 62 -8.43 -4.83 -15.51
CA LYS A 62 -7.27 -5.41 -16.22
C LYS A 62 -7.32 -5.28 -17.74
N ALA A 63 -8.51 -5.25 -18.32
CA ALA A 63 -8.73 -5.09 -19.76
C ALA A 63 -8.48 -3.65 -20.28
N GLY A 64 -7.93 -2.75 -19.46
CA GLY A 64 -7.50 -1.42 -19.88
C GLY A 64 -8.48 -0.29 -19.58
N LYS A 65 -9.55 -0.55 -18.82
CA LYS A 65 -10.53 0.48 -18.47
C LYS A 65 -10.13 1.22 -17.21
N ILE A 66 -10.29 2.54 -17.24
CA ILE A 66 -10.22 3.42 -16.07
C ILE A 66 -11.57 4.10 -15.93
N SER A 67 -12.20 3.93 -14.77
CA SER A 67 -13.51 4.48 -14.48
C SER A 67 -13.52 5.20 -13.14
N ARG A 68 -14.48 6.11 -12.98
CA ARG A 68 -14.90 6.69 -11.70
C ARG A 68 -16.24 6.11 -11.28
N ILE A 69 -16.40 5.88 -9.98
CA ILE A 69 -17.60 5.34 -9.37
C ILE A 69 -18.03 6.29 -8.25
N ASN A 70 -19.28 6.75 -8.31
CA ASN A 70 -19.86 7.51 -7.23
C ASN A 70 -20.11 6.57 -6.03
N PRO A 71 -19.49 6.81 -4.86
CA PRO A 71 -19.62 5.91 -3.71
C PRO A 71 -21.04 5.84 -3.15
N GLU A 72 -21.89 6.85 -3.34
CA GLU A 72 -23.24 6.88 -2.79
C GLU A 72 -24.19 5.94 -3.54
N ASN A 73 -24.22 6.06 -4.88
CA ASN A 73 -25.22 5.41 -5.73
C ASN A 73 -24.63 4.36 -6.70
N GLY A 74 -23.31 4.16 -6.72
CA GLY A 74 -22.65 3.18 -7.59
C GLY A 74 -22.55 3.58 -9.07
N GLN A 75 -22.96 4.80 -9.44
CA GLN A 75 -22.91 5.27 -10.82
C GLN A 75 -21.47 5.24 -11.33
N THR A 76 -21.25 4.48 -12.40
CA THR A 76 -19.93 4.29 -13.02
C THR A 76 -19.82 5.16 -14.27
N THR A 77 -18.74 5.94 -14.36
CA THR A 77 -18.39 6.78 -15.52
C THR A 77 -17.05 6.31 -16.06
N LEU A 78 -17.04 5.80 -17.29
CA LEU A 78 -15.81 5.44 -17.99
C LEU A 78 -15.04 6.71 -18.37
N LEU A 79 -13.75 6.76 -18.05
CA LEU A 79 -12.87 7.89 -18.38
C LEU A 79 -11.96 7.60 -19.57
N LEU A 80 -11.48 6.36 -19.69
CA LEU A 80 -10.59 5.92 -20.75
C LEU A 80 -10.59 4.40 -20.87
N THR A 81 -10.49 3.91 -22.10
CA THR A 81 -10.06 2.54 -22.39
C THR A 81 -8.71 2.61 -23.13
N ILE A 82 -7.66 2.07 -22.52
CA ILE A 82 -6.31 2.07 -23.09
C ILE A 82 -6.17 0.90 -24.08
N GLY A 83 -6.24 1.17 -25.38
CA GLY A 83 -6.20 0.13 -26.42
C GLY A 83 -4.86 -0.61 -26.58
N ASP A 84 -3.79 -0.09 -25.99
CA ASP A 84 -2.46 -0.71 -26.02
C ASP A 84 -2.28 -1.83 -24.96
N VAL A 85 -3.18 -1.89 -23.98
CA VAL A 85 -3.13 -2.91 -22.92
C VAL A 85 -3.23 -4.30 -23.51
N ARG A 86 -2.41 -5.22 -23.00
CA ARG A 86 -2.45 -6.64 -23.33
C ARG A 86 -2.63 -7.44 -22.05
N VAL A 87 -3.69 -8.23 -21.98
CA VAL A 87 -3.97 -9.10 -20.85
C VAL A 87 -3.32 -10.46 -21.08
N ASN A 88 -2.49 -10.91 -20.15
CA ASN A 88 -1.94 -12.25 -20.12
C ASN A 88 -1.72 -12.68 -18.66
N GLY A 89 -2.38 -13.77 -18.23
CA GLY A 89 -2.31 -14.27 -16.86
C GLY A 89 -2.64 -13.18 -15.83
N GLU A 90 -1.69 -12.87 -14.94
CA GLU A 90 -1.78 -11.81 -13.93
C GLU A 90 -1.77 -10.39 -14.50
N GLY A 91 -1.25 -10.21 -15.71
CA GLY A 91 -1.01 -8.91 -16.31
C GLY A 91 -2.19 -8.25 -17.04
N GLY A 92 -2.00 -6.99 -17.42
CA GLY A 92 -3.01 -6.10 -18.01
C GLY A 92 -2.81 -4.65 -17.57
N LEU A 93 -3.89 -3.90 -17.37
CA LEU A 93 -3.88 -2.63 -16.65
C LEU A 93 -3.95 -2.89 -15.14
N LEU A 94 -2.97 -2.41 -14.39
CA LEU A 94 -2.74 -2.79 -13.00
C LEU A 94 -2.84 -1.55 -12.10
N GLY A 95 -1.73 -1.15 -11.47
CA GLY A 95 -1.70 -0.05 -10.53
C GLY A 95 -2.03 1.30 -11.14
N MET A 96 -2.60 2.15 -10.30
CA MET A 96 -2.91 3.53 -10.58
C MET A 96 -2.57 4.36 -9.35
N VAL A 97 -2.15 5.60 -9.54
CA VAL A 97 -2.05 6.60 -8.47
C VAL A 97 -2.41 7.98 -9.01
N LEU A 98 -3.09 8.79 -8.20
CA LEU A 98 -3.40 10.17 -8.54
C LEU A 98 -2.30 11.09 -7.99
N HIS A 99 -2.04 12.20 -8.66
CA HIS A 99 -1.15 13.22 -8.11
C HIS A 99 -1.65 13.70 -6.74
N PRO A 100 -0.79 13.85 -5.71
CA PRO A 100 -1.23 14.27 -4.37
C PRO A 100 -1.88 15.66 -4.35
N ASP A 101 -1.39 16.58 -5.19
CA ASP A 101 -2.01 17.87 -5.45
C ASP A 101 -2.83 17.82 -6.74
N PHE A 102 -3.87 16.98 -6.76
CA PHE A 102 -4.66 16.72 -7.97
C PHE A 102 -5.41 17.96 -8.48
N GLY A 103 -5.79 18.87 -7.58
CA GLY A 103 -6.50 20.10 -7.93
C GLY A 103 -5.67 21.03 -8.82
N ASN A 104 -4.39 21.19 -8.51
CA ASN A 104 -3.49 22.03 -9.31
C ASN A 104 -2.76 21.24 -10.41
N SER A 105 -2.57 19.94 -10.20
CA SER A 105 -1.87 19.04 -11.12
C SER A 105 -2.71 17.78 -11.32
N PRO A 106 -3.75 17.83 -12.17
CA PRO A 106 -4.70 16.73 -12.36
C PRO A 106 -4.09 15.59 -13.18
N PHE A 107 -3.05 14.97 -12.65
CA PHE A 107 -2.33 13.87 -13.29
C PHE A 107 -2.71 12.53 -12.69
N VAL A 108 -2.88 11.55 -13.57
CA VAL A 108 -3.15 10.15 -13.24
C VAL A 108 -2.00 9.31 -13.78
N TYR A 109 -1.39 8.50 -12.93
CA TYR A 109 -0.29 7.62 -13.29
C TYR A 109 -0.83 6.20 -13.28
N VAL A 110 -0.54 5.43 -14.32
CA VAL A 110 -0.94 4.02 -14.43
C VAL A 110 0.23 3.17 -14.88
N VAL A 111 0.20 1.90 -14.52
CA VAL A 111 1.13 0.89 -15.01
C VAL A 111 0.36 -0.22 -15.71
N TYR A 112 0.83 -0.61 -16.89
CA TYR A 112 0.20 -1.68 -17.66
C TYR A 112 1.16 -2.45 -18.55
N ASP A 113 0.77 -3.68 -18.83
CA ASP A 113 1.47 -4.59 -19.74
C ASP A 113 1.03 -4.37 -21.20
N TYR A 114 1.98 -4.44 -22.13
CA TYR A 114 1.78 -4.12 -23.54
C TYR A 114 2.75 -4.86 -24.48
N GLY A 115 2.47 -4.79 -25.78
CA GLY A 115 3.35 -5.29 -26.84
C GLY A 115 3.40 -6.82 -26.98
N THR A 116 4.01 -7.29 -28.07
CA THR A 116 4.21 -8.74 -28.34
C THR A 116 5.42 -9.30 -27.61
N SER A 117 6.45 -8.48 -27.38
CA SER A 117 7.58 -8.81 -26.50
C SER A 117 7.23 -8.75 -25.01
N TYR A 118 5.94 -8.52 -24.70
CA TYR A 118 5.30 -8.47 -23.39
C TYR A 118 6.13 -7.79 -22.30
N LYS A 119 5.91 -6.48 -22.13
CA LYS A 119 6.61 -5.63 -21.16
C LYS A 119 5.60 -4.77 -20.40
N ALA A 120 6.00 -4.25 -19.25
CA ALA A 120 5.24 -3.22 -18.54
C ALA A 120 5.80 -1.82 -18.83
N LYS A 121 4.95 -0.82 -18.66
CA LYS A 121 5.35 0.60 -18.65
C LYS A 121 4.48 1.42 -17.71
N VAL A 122 5.04 2.52 -17.22
CA VAL A 122 4.34 3.52 -16.41
C VAL A 122 4.05 4.72 -17.30
N VAL A 123 2.79 5.16 -17.31
CA VAL A 123 2.29 6.25 -18.15
C VAL A 123 1.52 7.24 -17.30
N ARG A 124 1.82 8.52 -17.47
CA ARG A 124 1.06 9.64 -16.91
C ARG A 124 0.04 10.13 -17.93
N TYR A 125 -1.17 10.41 -17.48
CA TYR A 125 -2.24 11.08 -18.22
C TYR A 125 -2.60 12.40 -17.52
N SER A 126 -3.12 13.35 -18.29
CA SER A 126 -3.80 14.53 -17.76
C SER A 126 -5.30 14.23 -17.67
N TYR A 127 -5.92 14.52 -16.53
CA TYR A 127 -7.37 14.50 -16.36
C TYR A 127 -7.95 15.85 -16.73
N ASN A 128 -8.88 15.86 -17.69
CA ASN A 128 -9.54 17.07 -18.16
C ASN A 128 -10.99 16.75 -18.52
N ASN A 129 -11.95 17.49 -17.94
CA ASN A 129 -13.38 17.41 -18.26
C ASN A 129 -13.94 15.98 -18.36
N GLY A 130 -13.61 15.10 -17.39
CA GLY A 130 -14.14 13.73 -17.39
C GLY A 130 -13.42 12.76 -18.32
N SER A 131 -12.23 13.10 -18.85
CA SER A 131 -11.44 12.23 -19.71
C SER A 131 -9.96 12.23 -19.31
N LEU A 132 -9.27 11.12 -19.62
CA LEU A 132 -7.82 11.03 -19.50
C LEU A 132 -7.17 11.19 -20.88
N ILE A 133 -6.29 12.18 -21.01
CA ILE A 133 -5.68 12.61 -22.27
C ILE A 133 -4.16 12.78 -22.11
N ASN A 134 -3.46 13.07 -23.22
CA ASN A 134 -2.04 13.42 -23.25
C ASN A 134 -1.14 12.38 -22.52
N PRO A 135 -1.09 11.12 -23.01
CA PRO A 135 -0.24 10.10 -22.41
C PRO A 135 1.24 10.49 -22.52
N GLN A 136 1.96 10.42 -21.40
CA GLN A 136 3.42 10.53 -21.33
C GLN A 136 3.99 9.26 -20.70
N ILE A 137 4.85 8.55 -21.42
CA ILE A 137 5.59 7.40 -20.88
C ILE A 137 6.65 7.94 -19.90
N LEU A 138 6.67 7.42 -18.68
CA LEU A 138 7.66 7.77 -17.66
C LEU A 138 8.83 6.77 -17.64
N ILE A 139 8.51 5.49 -17.80
CA ILE A 139 9.45 4.39 -17.93
C ILE A 139 8.76 3.24 -18.65
N ASP A 140 9.50 2.54 -19.50
CA ASP A 140 9.03 1.37 -20.23
C ASP A 140 10.10 0.26 -20.23
N GLN A 141 9.87 -0.78 -21.04
CA GLN A 141 10.71 -1.98 -21.14
C GLN A 141 10.91 -2.72 -19.81
N ILE A 142 10.04 -2.50 -18.83
CA ILE A 142 10.05 -3.28 -17.59
C ILE A 142 9.71 -4.73 -17.96
N PRO A 143 10.55 -5.72 -17.62
CA PRO A 143 10.22 -7.11 -17.87
C PRO A 143 8.88 -7.49 -17.24
N ALA A 144 8.05 -8.19 -18.01
CA ALA A 144 6.76 -8.70 -17.57
C ALA A 144 6.57 -10.10 -18.12
N ALA A 145 5.70 -10.89 -17.48
CA ALA A 145 5.33 -12.22 -17.91
C ALA A 145 3.84 -12.49 -17.61
N SER A 146 3.38 -13.71 -17.86
CA SER A 146 2.03 -14.11 -17.46
C SER A 146 1.84 -14.13 -15.94
N ILE A 147 2.91 -14.08 -15.14
CA ILE A 147 2.89 -14.02 -13.68
C ILE A 147 3.99 -13.08 -13.18
N HIS A 148 3.81 -12.56 -11.97
CA HIS A 148 4.80 -11.78 -11.22
C HIS A 148 5.17 -10.44 -11.85
N ASN A 149 4.16 -9.62 -12.16
CA ASN A 149 4.38 -8.28 -12.71
C ASN A 149 4.43 -7.17 -11.63
N GLY A 150 4.12 -7.49 -10.37
CA GLY A 150 4.03 -6.49 -9.28
C GLY A 150 3.03 -5.38 -9.61
N SER A 151 3.54 -4.19 -9.96
CA SER A 151 2.82 -3.08 -10.56
C SER A 151 1.95 -2.22 -9.63
N ARG A 152 2.33 -2.07 -8.37
CA ARG A 152 1.73 -1.04 -7.49
C ARG A 152 2.44 0.30 -7.68
N LEU A 153 1.68 1.39 -7.63
CA LEU A 153 2.19 2.76 -7.68
C LEU A 153 1.83 3.51 -6.40
N VAL A 154 2.79 4.21 -5.80
CA VAL A 154 2.53 5.18 -4.71
C VAL A 154 3.37 6.44 -4.91
N ILE A 155 2.86 7.58 -4.46
CA ILE A 155 3.59 8.85 -4.49
C ILE A 155 3.87 9.31 -3.07
N ASN A 156 5.11 9.72 -2.80
CA ASN A 156 5.50 10.41 -1.57
C ASN A 156 6.62 11.40 -1.88
N SER A 157 6.57 12.58 -1.25
CA SER A 157 7.59 13.61 -1.39
C SER A 157 7.93 13.96 -2.85
N ASN A 158 6.89 14.06 -3.70
CA ASN A 158 7.00 14.32 -5.15
C ASN A 158 7.86 13.31 -5.92
N LYS A 159 7.87 12.04 -5.48
CA LYS A 159 8.47 10.91 -6.19
C LYS A 159 7.44 9.81 -6.33
N ILE A 160 7.48 9.10 -7.45
CA ILE A 160 6.66 7.90 -7.66
C ILE A 160 7.51 6.66 -7.41
N TYR A 161 6.95 5.73 -6.65
CA TYR A 161 7.53 4.42 -6.37
C TYR A 161 6.71 3.36 -7.08
N ILE A 162 7.39 2.40 -7.70
CA ILE A 162 6.78 1.38 -8.56
C ILE A 162 7.26 0.02 -8.09
N SER A 163 6.36 -0.89 -7.72
CA SER A 163 6.75 -2.28 -7.53
C SER A 163 6.83 -3.00 -8.89
N THR A 164 7.83 -3.87 -9.04
CA THR A 164 8.01 -4.74 -10.20
C THR A 164 8.29 -6.14 -9.68
N GLY A 165 7.55 -7.13 -10.16
CA GLY A 165 7.86 -8.52 -9.84
C GLY A 165 9.00 -9.05 -10.70
N ASP A 166 9.43 -10.29 -10.44
CA ASP A 166 10.55 -10.94 -11.11
C ASP A 166 10.25 -11.42 -12.54
N ALA A 167 9.00 -11.25 -13.01
CA ALA A 167 8.53 -11.70 -14.31
C ALA A 167 8.80 -13.20 -14.57
N ALA A 168 8.73 -14.02 -13.52
CA ALA A 168 9.08 -15.45 -13.51
C ALA A 168 10.54 -15.76 -13.88
N ASP A 169 11.43 -14.78 -13.82
CA ASP A 169 12.87 -14.93 -14.05
C ASP A 169 13.64 -14.62 -12.77
N THR A 170 13.99 -15.67 -12.03
CA THR A 170 14.71 -15.61 -10.75
C THR A 170 16.16 -15.12 -10.89
N THR A 171 16.70 -14.95 -12.10
CA THR A 171 18.04 -14.41 -12.30
C THR A 171 18.09 -12.87 -12.21
N THR A 172 16.94 -12.21 -12.31
CA THR A 172 16.83 -10.75 -12.37
C THR A 172 16.73 -10.00 -11.03
N PRO A 173 16.13 -10.54 -9.94
CA PRO A 173 15.92 -9.81 -8.69
C PRO A 173 17.21 -9.28 -8.06
N GLN A 174 18.29 -10.07 -8.08
CA GLN A 174 19.61 -9.69 -7.56
C GLN A 174 20.42 -8.81 -8.53
N ASN A 175 20.05 -8.79 -9.82
CA ASN A 175 20.72 -7.93 -10.81
C ASN A 175 20.22 -6.48 -10.68
N VAL A 176 21.08 -5.59 -10.18
CA VAL A 176 20.78 -4.16 -9.97
C VAL A 176 20.59 -3.35 -11.26
N ASN A 177 20.99 -3.90 -12.42
CA ASN A 177 20.78 -3.29 -13.72
C ASN A 177 19.48 -3.74 -14.40
N SER A 178 18.74 -4.67 -13.78
CA SER A 178 17.41 -5.07 -14.24
C SER A 178 16.32 -4.21 -13.59
N LEU A 179 15.21 -4.01 -14.32
CA LEU A 179 13.98 -3.40 -13.79
C LEU A 179 13.02 -4.42 -13.16
N SER A 180 13.37 -5.70 -13.15
CA SER A 180 12.53 -6.80 -12.65
C SER A 180 12.93 -7.20 -11.24
N GLY A 181 11.96 -7.49 -10.38
CA GLY A 181 12.17 -7.82 -8.97
C GLY A 181 12.70 -6.66 -8.14
N LYS A 182 12.14 -5.46 -8.35
CA LYS A 182 12.57 -4.18 -7.76
C LYS A 182 11.41 -3.40 -7.16
N ILE A 183 11.73 -2.51 -6.22
CA ILE A 183 11.00 -1.25 -6.10
C ILE A 183 11.80 -0.18 -6.84
N LEU A 184 11.17 0.51 -7.77
CA LEU A 184 11.77 1.62 -8.53
C LEU A 184 11.31 2.96 -7.94
N ARG A 185 12.08 4.03 -8.13
CA ARG A 185 11.77 5.41 -7.73
C ARG A 185 12.14 6.39 -8.84
N LEU A 186 11.17 7.17 -9.27
CA LEU A 186 11.30 8.21 -10.31
C LEU A 186 10.83 9.58 -9.79
N ASN A 187 11.28 10.65 -10.44
CA ASN A 187 10.59 11.93 -10.42
C ASN A 187 9.23 11.80 -11.14
N LEU A 188 8.28 12.69 -10.84
CA LEU A 188 6.93 12.65 -11.42
C LEU A 188 6.89 12.95 -12.93
N ASP A 189 7.99 13.47 -13.50
CA ASP A 189 8.19 13.66 -14.93
C ASP A 189 8.88 12.45 -15.62
N GLY A 190 9.23 11.41 -14.86
CA GLY A 190 9.90 10.20 -15.35
C GLY A 190 11.43 10.26 -15.27
N THR A 191 12.03 11.40 -14.93
CA THR A 191 13.48 11.49 -14.76
C THR A 191 13.96 10.74 -13.51
N ILE A 192 15.20 10.25 -13.52
CA ILE A 192 15.77 9.50 -12.40
C ILE A 192 16.27 10.49 -11.32
N PRO A 193 15.84 10.37 -10.06
CA PRO A 193 16.35 11.21 -8.98
C PRO A 193 17.86 11.00 -8.76
N ALA A 194 18.61 12.11 -8.66
CA ALA A 194 20.06 12.07 -8.42
C ALA A 194 20.44 11.47 -7.05
N ASP A 195 19.49 11.46 -6.11
CA ASP A 195 19.64 10.88 -4.77
C ASP A 195 19.20 9.40 -4.72
N ASN A 196 18.98 8.72 -5.84
CA ASN A 196 18.79 7.26 -5.83
C ASN A 196 20.06 6.52 -5.35
N PRO A 197 19.93 5.28 -4.83
CA PRO A 197 21.07 4.48 -4.36
C PRO A 197 22.17 4.29 -5.41
N TYR A 198 21.81 4.19 -6.68
CA TYR A 198 22.73 4.03 -7.80
C TYR A 198 22.58 5.19 -8.80
N PRO A 199 23.69 5.79 -9.28
CA PRO A 199 23.64 6.87 -10.25
C PRO A 199 22.92 6.47 -11.54
N ASN A 200 22.06 7.35 -12.07
CA ASN A 200 21.31 7.15 -13.32
C ASN A 200 20.52 5.82 -13.37
N ASN A 201 20.11 5.29 -12.22
CA ASN A 201 19.37 4.05 -12.11
C ASN A 201 18.08 4.26 -11.28
N PRO A 202 16.92 3.79 -11.76
CA PRO A 202 15.65 3.97 -11.06
C PRO A 202 15.50 3.07 -9.81
N LEU A 203 16.41 2.13 -9.56
CA LEU A 203 16.35 1.19 -8.43
C LEU A 203 16.29 1.93 -7.09
N TRP A 204 15.28 1.60 -6.29
CA TRP A 204 15.18 1.98 -4.87
C TRP A 204 15.52 0.82 -3.94
N SER A 205 14.98 -0.38 -4.20
CA SER A 205 15.33 -1.63 -3.54
C SER A 205 15.26 -2.81 -4.50
N TYR A 206 15.84 -3.95 -4.12
CA TYR A 206 15.96 -5.13 -4.98
C TYR A 206 15.86 -6.44 -4.21
N GLY A 207 15.82 -7.57 -4.92
CA GLY A 207 15.60 -8.87 -4.31
C GLY A 207 14.13 -9.12 -3.98
N HIS A 208 13.22 -8.67 -4.85
CA HIS A 208 11.78 -8.91 -4.72
C HIS A 208 11.31 -9.97 -5.72
N ARG A 209 10.33 -10.78 -5.32
CA ARG A 209 9.60 -11.76 -6.13
C ARG A 209 8.38 -11.16 -6.81
N ASN A 210 7.36 -10.75 -6.05
CA ASN A 210 6.10 -10.24 -6.60
C ASN A 210 5.36 -9.34 -5.61
N ALA A 211 5.92 -8.16 -5.34
CA ALA A 211 5.33 -7.14 -4.48
C ALA A 211 4.02 -6.60 -5.08
N GLN A 212 2.89 -6.95 -4.46
CA GLN A 212 1.54 -6.61 -4.93
C GLN A 212 1.00 -5.34 -4.26
N GLY A 213 1.38 -5.03 -3.03
CA GLY A 213 0.90 -3.86 -2.28
C GLY A 213 2.05 -2.94 -1.89
N LEU A 214 1.77 -1.63 -1.86
CA LEU A 214 2.69 -0.59 -1.40
C LEU A 214 1.86 0.48 -0.69
N VAL A 215 2.32 0.95 0.46
CA VAL A 215 1.71 2.10 1.15
C VAL A 215 2.74 2.85 2.00
N PHE A 216 2.64 4.17 2.04
CA PHE A 216 3.44 4.97 2.96
C PHE A 216 2.76 5.14 4.31
N VAL A 217 3.54 5.00 5.37
CA VAL A 217 3.20 5.40 6.73
C VAL A 217 4.23 6.43 7.18
N GLY A 218 3.87 7.71 7.11
CA GLY A 218 4.84 8.80 7.19
C GLY A 218 5.89 8.68 6.08
N SER A 219 7.15 8.47 6.45
CA SER A 219 8.26 8.25 5.52
C SER A 219 8.58 6.77 5.25
N LYS A 220 7.97 5.83 6.00
CA LYS A 220 8.22 4.40 5.83
C LYS A 220 7.35 3.84 4.72
N LEU A 221 7.97 3.18 3.75
CA LEU A 221 7.27 2.49 2.67
C LEU A 221 7.05 1.03 3.09
N PHE A 222 5.81 0.59 3.21
CA PHE A 222 5.48 -0.81 3.46
C PHE A 222 5.16 -1.50 2.14
N SER A 223 5.52 -2.78 2.03
CA SER A 223 5.19 -3.65 0.91
C SER A 223 4.53 -4.93 1.38
N SER A 224 3.60 -5.46 0.59
CA SER A 224 3.08 -6.81 0.74
C SER A 224 3.38 -7.64 -0.49
N GLU A 225 3.90 -8.85 -0.29
CA GLU A 225 4.60 -9.58 -1.33
C GLU A 225 4.28 -11.08 -1.33
N HIS A 226 4.07 -11.65 -2.51
CA HIS A 226 3.88 -13.08 -2.66
C HIS A 226 5.23 -13.82 -2.61
N GLY A 227 5.37 -14.74 -1.66
CA GLY A 227 6.39 -15.79 -1.68
C GLY A 227 6.05 -16.89 -2.69
N PRO A 228 6.95 -17.87 -2.89
CA PRO A 228 6.72 -18.99 -3.82
C PRO A 228 5.68 -19.97 -3.27
N ASP A 229 6.15 -21.00 -2.58
CA ASP A 229 5.36 -22.05 -1.91
C ASP A 229 5.22 -21.81 -0.40
N SER A 230 6.02 -20.89 0.13
CA SER A 230 6.11 -20.46 1.52
C SER A 230 6.33 -18.94 1.58
N ASP A 231 6.28 -18.37 2.77
CA ASP A 231 6.78 -17.03 3.10
C ASP A 231 6.25 -15.91 2.20
N ASP A 232 4.93 -15.72 2.19
CA ASP A 232 4.39 -14.41 1.82
C ASP A 232 4.79 -13.39 2.88
N GLU A 233 5.05 -12.13 2.52
CA GLU A 233 5.76 -11.19 3.39
C GLU A 233 5.05 -9.83 3.54
N ILE A 234 5.28 -9.17 4.68
CA ILE A 234 5.22 -7.71 4.79
C ILE A 234 6.62 -7.17 5.06
N ASN A 235 7.03 -6.20 4.26
CA ASN A 235 8.35 -5.58 4.33
C ASN A 235 8.24 -4.08 4.64
N ILE A 236 9.24 -3.53 5.34
CA ILE A 236 9.53 -2.09 5.29
C ILE A 236 10.62 -1.89 4.25
N ILE A 237 10.29 -1.15 3.20
CA ILE A 237 11.16 -0.87 2.06
C ILE A 237 12.13 0.27 2.39
N GLU A 238 13.42 -0.04 2.27
CA GLU A 238 14.53 0.84 2.60
C GLU A 238 15.42 1.10 1.38
N LYS A 239 16.03 2.29 1.35
CA LYS A 239 16.89 2.75 0.27
C LYS A 239 18.10 1.84 0.07
N GLY A 240 18.24 1.28 -1.11
CA GLY A 240 19.40 0.50 -1.56
C GLY A 240 19.51 -0.88 -0.93
N ARG A 241 18.47 -1.35 -0.24
CA ARG A 241 18.50 -2.62 0.50
C ARG A 241 18.05 -3.81 -0.35
N ASN A 242 18.52 -4.99 0.04
CA ASN A 242 18.27 -6.28 -0.59
C ASN A 242 17.24 -7.08 0.23
N TYR A 243 16.18 -7.56 -0.41
CA TYR A 243 15.11 -8.36 0.20
C TYR A 243 15.27 -9.87 -0.07
N GLY A 244 16.44 -10.28 -0.59
CA GLY A 244 16.90 -11.65 -0.52
C GLY A 244 16.43 -12.58 -1.65
N TRP A 245 15.26 -12.36 -2.26
CA TRP A 245 14.77 -13.22 -3.34
C TRP A 245 15.76 -13.25 -4.54
N PRO A 246 16.03 -14.42 -5.16
CA PRO A 246 15.47 -15.74 -4.86
C PRO A 246 16.29 -16.57 -3.85
N ASN A 247 17.39 -16.02 -3.36
CA ASN A 247 18.33 -16.75 -2.51
C ASN A 247 17.79 -16.99 -1.10
N ILE A 248 16.97 -16.06 -0.60
CA ILE A 248 16.30 -16.10 0.70
C ILE A 248 14.80 -16.02 0.47
N LYS A 249 14.02 -16.80 1.23
CA LYS A 249 12.56 -16.71 1.32
C LYS A 249 12.20 -16.36 2.76
N GLY A 250 11.53 -15.24 3.01
CA GLY A 250 11.19 -14.83 4.36
C GLY A 250 12.42 -14.45 5.19
N PHE A 251 12.60 -15.16 6.30
CA PHE A 251 13.64 -14.86 7.29
C PHE A 251 14.97 -15.56 6.94
N CYS A 252 16.08 -14.99 7.39
CA CYS A 252 17.40 -15.59 7.34
C CYS A 252 17.56 -16.61 8.48
N ASN A 253 16.83 -17.72 8.42
CA ASN A 253 16.70 -18.66 9.54
C ASN A 253 17.37 -20.02 9.27
N GLU A 254 17.72 -20.34 8.02
CA GLU A 254 18.45 -21.56 7.69
C GLU A 254 19.97 -21.34 7.79
N THR A 255 20.71 -22.42 8.10
CA THR A 255 22.18 -22.34 8.16
C THR A 255 22.79 -22.03 6.79
N ALA A 256 22.19 -22.52 5.70
CA ALA A 256 22.64 -22.28 4.34
C ALA A 256 22.48 -20.81 3.89
N GLU A 257 21.57 -20.07 4.54
CA GLU A 257 21.22 -18.68 4.19
C GLU A 257 22.14 -17.66 4.85
N GLN A 258 22.67 -17.96 6.04
CA GLN A 258 23.39 -17.00 6.91
C GLN A 258 24.53 -16.27 6.19
N ALA A 259 25.32 -16.99 5.40
CA ALA A 259 26.43 -16.41 4.66
C ALA A 259 25.93 -15.40 3.61
N PHE A 260 24.90 -15.76 2.85
CA PHE A 260 24.30 -14.86 1.86
C PHE A 260 23.68 -13.64 2.52
N CYS A 261 22.89 -13.83 3.59
CA CYS A 261 22.25 -12.74 4.32
C CYS A 261 23.25 -11.75 4.90
N THR A 262 24.35 -12.24 5.49
CA THR A 262 25.39 -11.40 6.07
C THR A 262 26.14 -10.61 4.99
N ILE A 263 26.58 -11.28 3.92
CA ILE A 263 27.37 -10.66 2.84
C ILE A 263 26.55 -9.62 2.08
N ASN A 264 25.28 -9.93 1.78
CA ASN A 264 24.41 -9.05 1.01
C ASN A 264 23.59 -8.10 1.88
N ASN A 265 23.79 -8.17 3.21
CA ASN A 265 23.08 -7.40 4.21
C ASN A 265 21.56 -7.43 3.94
N VAL A 266 20.98 -8.63 3.91
CA VAL A 266 19.56 -8.84 3.58
C VAL A 266 18.67 -8.21 4.66
N VAL A 267 17.55 -7.61 4.24
CA VAL A 267 16.50 -7.12 5.13
C VAL A 267 15.44 -8.21 5.27
N GLU A 268 15.18 -8.62 6.51
CA GLU A 268 14.13 -9.59 6.82
C GLU A 268 12.74 -8.91 6.90
N PRO A 269 11.67 -9.66 6.62
CA PRO A 269 10.30 -9.14 6.68
C PRO A 269 9.86 -8.87 8.12
N LEU A 270 8.85 -8.02 8.28
CA LEU A 270 8.18 -7.80 9.57
C LEU A 270 7.39 -9.02 10.04
N ILE A 271 6.84 -9.77 9.08
CA ILE A 271 6.09 -11.00 9.27
C ILE A 271 6.11 -11.77 7.96
N ALA A 272 6.14 -13.10 8.06
CA ALA A 272 5.99 -14.00 6.92
C ALA A 272 4.94 -15.08 7.20
N TRP A 273 4.31 -15.62 6.14
CA TRP A 273 3.29 -16.66 6.24
C TRP A 273 3.63 -17.91 5.44
N THR A 274 3.67 -19.03 6.16
CA THR A 274 3.74 -20.40 5.62
C THR A 274 2.65 -21.24 6.28
N PRO A 275 1.64 -21.74 5.54
CA PRO A 275 1.45 -21.65 4.09
C PRO A 275 1.13 -20.22 3.60
N THR A 276 1.34 -19.99 2.30
CA THR A 276 1.04 -18.70 1.64
C THR A 276 -0.45 -18.33 1.72
N ILE A 277 -0.74 -17.03 1.79
CA ILE A 277 -2.07 -16.38 1.90
C ILE A 277 -2.42 -15.50 0.69
N ALA A 278 -1.47 -15.29 -0.23
CA ALA A 278 -1.52 -14.43 -1.41
C ALA A 278 -1.95 -12.98 -1.12
N PRO A 279 -1.06 -12.19 -0.48
CA PRO A 279 -1.34 -10.79 -0.14
C PRO A 279 -1.43 -9.88 -1.37
N SER A 280 -2.40 -8.98 -1.38
CA SER A 280 -2.66 -8.09 -2.52
C SER A 280 -2.54 -6.61 -2.17
N GLY A 281 -3.62 -5.82 -2.29
CA GLY A 281 -3.63 -4.41 -1.91
C GLY A 281 -3.48 -4.22 -0.40
N LEU A 282 -2.77 -3.16 -0.04
CA LEU A 282 -2.41 -2.78 1.32
C LEU A 282 -2.75 -1.31 1.51
N THR A 283 -3.45 -0.94 2.59
CA THR A 283 -3.65 0.47 2.96
C THR A 283 -3.29 0.69 4.43
N TYR A 284 -2.94 1.93 4.79
CA TYR A 284 -2.73 2.34 6.18
C TYR A 284 -3.98 3.04 6.69
N TYR A 285 -4.47 2.59 7.85
CA TYR A 285 -5.65 3.15 8.49
C TYR A 285 -5.28 3.85 9.80
N ASN A 286 -5.65 5.12 9.92
CA ASN A 286 -5.40 5.91 11.13
C ASN A 286 -6.55 6.87 11.50
N SER A 287 -7.76 6.62 10.97
CA SER A 287 -8.95 7.40 11.32
C SER A 287 -9.55 6.96 12.66
N ASN A 288 -10.22 7.88 13.35
CA ASN A 288 -11.07 7.56 14.51
C ASN A 288 -12.47 7.05 14.09
N TYR A 289 -12.76 6.98 12.79
CA TYR A 289 -14.08 6.58 12.31
C TYR A 289 -14.38 5.10 12.63
N ILE A 290 -13.43 4.20 12.40
CA ILE A 290 -13.41 2.80 12.86
C ILE A 290 -12.22 2.66 13.83
N PRO A 291 -12.41 2.94 15.13
CA PRO A 291 -11.32 3.01 16.11
C PRO A 291 -10.43 1.77 16.17
N GLN A 292 -11.03 0.58 16.07
CA GLN A 292 -10.30 -0.67 16.16
C GLN A 292 -9.23 -0.84 15.07
N PHE A 293 -9.35 -0.14 13.94
CA PHE A 293 -8.38 -0.17 12.83
C PHE A 293 -7.27 0.87 12.94
N LYS A 294 -7.33 1.80 13.91
CA LYS A 294 -6.35 2.88 14.04
C LYS A 294 -4.93 2.32 14.18
N ASN A 295 -3.96 3.01 13.57
CA ASN A 295 -2.57 2.58 13.46
C ASN A 295 -2.39 1.13 12.97
N SER A 296 -3.07 0.77 11.90
CA SER A 296 -2.97 -0.57 11.31
C SER A 296 -2.74 -0.52 9.81
N LEU A 297 -2.05 -1.52 9.29
CA LEU A 297 -2.16 -1.86 7.89
C LEU A 297 -3.39 -2.76 7.70
N LEU A 298 -4.14 -2.53 6.64
CA LEU A 298 -5.25 -3.37 6.23
C LEU A 298 -4.87 -4.03 4.90
N LEU A 299 -4.84 -5.35 4.92
CA LEU A 299 -4.32 -6.19 3.85
C LEU A 299 -5.45 -7.00 3.23
N ALA A 300 -5.69 -6.82 1.94
CA ALA A 300 -6.60 -7.64 1.16
C ALA A 300 -5.91 -8.96 0.75
N LEU A 301 -6.58 -10.09 0.94
CA LEU A 301 -6.03 -11.42 0.63
C LEU A 301 -6.79 -12.11 -0.49
N LEU A 302 -6.04 -12.62 -1.47
CA LEU A 302 -6.57 -13.30 -2.64
C LEU A 302 -6.91 -14.76 -2.35
N LYS A 303 -5.97 -15.54 -1.82
CA LYS A 303 -6.15 -16.99 -1.59
C LYS A 303 -7.02 -17.22 -0.36
N ASP A 304 -6.68 -16.53 0.72
CA ASP A 304 -7.38 -16.65 2.01
C ASP A 304 -8.72 -15.91 2.08
N SER A 305 -9.08 -15.16 1.03
CA SER A 305 -10.41 -14.54 0.84
C SER A 305 -10.91 -13.76 2.07
N LYS A 306 -10.07 -12.90 2.64
CA LYS A 306 -10.35 -12.15 3.87
C LYS A 306 -9.64 -10.80 3.88
N LEU A 307 -10.15 -9.87 4.69
CA LEU A 307 -9.43 -8.64 5.05
C LEU A 307 -8.67 -8.90 6.34
N MET A 308 -7.36 -8.68 6.34
CA MET A 308 -6.52 -8.87 7.52
C MET A 308 -6.03 -7.51 8.04
N GLN A 309 -6.28 -7.25 9.31
CA GLN A 309 -5.66 -6.15 10.04
C GLN A 309 -4.30 -6.59 10.56
N LEU A 310 -3.28 -5.74 10.36
CA LEU A 310 -1.96 -5.85 10.96
C LEU A 310 -1.75 -4.62 11.85
N LYS A 311 -1.89 -4.80 13.17
CA LYS A 311 -1.73 -3.70 14.12
C LYS A 311 -0.26 -3.33 14.22
N LEU A 312 0.07 -2.06 13.96
CA LEU A 312 1.42 -1.56 14.10
C LEU A 312 1.67 -1.11 15.54
N ASN A 313 2.92 -1.27 15.99
CA ASN A 313 3.38 -0.60 17.21
C ASN A 313 3.46 0.92 17.02
N GLU A 314 3.70 1.66 18.11
CA GLU A 314 3.76 3.14 18.08
C GLU A 314 4.82 3.67 17.12
N SER A 315 6.00 3.03 17.04
CA SER A 315 7.07 3.43 16.12
C SER A 315 6.85 3.01 14.67
N GLN A 316 5.81 2.20 14.39
CA GLN A 316 5.50 1.65 13.08
C GLN A 316 6.68 0.89 12.47
N THR A 317 7.31 0.04 13.28
CA THR A 317 8.44 -0.80 12.88
C THR A 317 8.19 -2.28 13.16
N LYS A 318 7.05 -2.63 13.75
CA LYS A 318 6.67 -4.01 14.08
C LYS A 318 5.16 -4.19 13.96
N ILE A 319 4.75 -5.41 13.65
CA ILE A 319 3.35 -5.85 13.73
C ILE A 319 3.15 -6.50 15.09
N GLU A 320 2.27 -5.94 15.92
CA GLU A 320 2.01 -6.41 17.28
C GLU A 320 0.95 -7.51 17.34
N SER A 321 -0.03 -7.45 16.45
CA SER A 321 -1.11 -8.43 16.37
C SER A 321 -1.77 -8.41 15.00
N THR A 322 -2.48 -9.51 14.70
CA THR A 322 -3.28 -9.65 13.49
C THR A 322 -4.72 -10.02 13.82
N LYS A 323 -5.69 -9.48 13.07
CA LYS A 323 -7.11 -9.83 13.21
C LYS A 323 -7.77 -9.96 11.84
N ASN A 324 -8.57 -11.00 11.65
CA ASN A 324 -9.24 -11.27 10.38
C ASN A 324 -10.68 -10.76 10.39
N PHE A 325 -11.11 -10.24 9.24
CA PHE A 325 -12.45 -9.72 8.99
C PHE A 325 -12.97 -10.26 7.65
N TYR A 326 -14.30 -10.37 7.51
CA TYR A 326 -14.96 -10.77 6.25
C TYR A 326 -14.42 -12.08 5.65
N VAL A 327 -14.12 -13.06 6.51
CA VAL A 327 -13.52 -14.34 6.10
C VAL A 327 -14.47 -15.11 5.20
N ASN A 328 -14.05 -15.36 3.95
CA ASN A 328 -14.81 -16.03 2.89
C ASN A 328 -16.13 -15.34 2.50
N GLU A 329 -16.35 -14.09 2.90
CA GLU A 329 -17.63 -13.41 2.68
C GLU A 329 -17.79 -12.88 1.25
N PHE A 330 -16.72 -12.32 0.68
CA PHE A 330 -16.74 -11.70 -0.66
C PHE A 330 -15.86 -12.42 -1.69
N GLY A 331 -15.21 -13.52 -1.29
CA GLY A 331 -14.22 -14.22 -2.10
C GLY A 331 -12.87 -13.50 -2.12
N ARG A 332 -12.18 -13.56 -3.26
CA ARG A 332 -10.81 -13.06 -3.42
C ARG A 332 -10.80 -11.54 -3.32
N LEU A 333 -10.10 -10.97 -2.35
CA LEU A 333 -9.96 -9.52 -2.20
C LEU A 333 -8.68 -9.05 -2.90
N ARG A 334 -8.76 -7.94 -3.66
CA ARG A 334 -7.68 -7.47 -4.54
C ARG A 334 -7.09 -6.13 -4.11
N ALA A 335 -7.92 -5.16 -3.76
CA ALA A 335 -7.44 -3.86 -3.31
C ALA A 335 -8.35 -3.29 -2.23
N VAL A 336 -7.80 -2.36 -1.47
CA VAL A 336 -8.44 -1.69 -0.35
C VAL A 336 -8.01 -0.22 -0.33
N CYS A 337 -8.94 0.70 -0.16
CA CYS A 337 -8.66 2.12 0.01
C CYS A 337 -9.57 2.75 1.08
N GLN A 338 -9.19 3.94 1.55
CA GLN A 338 -9.89 4.66 2.62
C GLN A 338 -10.41 6.00 2.08
N SER A 339 -11.62 6.40 2.46
CA SER A 339 -12.10 7.78 2.26
C SER A 339 -11.51 8.76 3.29
N PRO A 340 -11.59 10.08 3.03
CA PRO A 340 -11.21 11.10 4.01
C PRO A 340 -11.95 10.96 5.35
N GLU A 341 -13.23 10.56 5.34
CA GLU A 341 -14.02 10.36 6.56
C GLU A 341 -13.61 9.10 7.33
N GLY A 342 -12.90 8.17 6.69
CA GLY A 342 -12.49 6.90 7.30
C GLY A 342 -13.37 5.70 6.97
N LYS A 343 -14.27 5.81 5.98
CA LYS A 343 -14.88 4.62 5.37
C LYS A 343 -13.84 3.84 4.59
N LEU A 344 -14.04 2.54 4.49
CA LEU A 344 -13.17 1.66 3.71
C LEU A 344 -13.92 1.16 2.48
N TYR A 345 -13.17 0.94 1.40
CA TYR A 345 -13.67 0.29 0.21
C TYR A 345 -12.72 -0.85 -0.14
N ILE A 346 -13.28 -2.02 -0.44
CA ILE A 346 -12.53 -3.19 -0.92
C ILE A 346 -13.06 -3.59 -2.30
N CYS A 347 -12.17 -4.04 -3.19
CA CYS A 347 -12.58 -4.64 -4.47
C CYS A 347 -12.26 -6.13 -4.51
N THR A 348 -13.13 -6.90 -5.17
CA THR A 348 -12.95 -8.34 -5.37
C THR A 348 -12.25 -8.66 -6.70
N SER A 349 -11.69 -9.86 -6.82
CA SER A 349 -11.12 -10.37 -8.07
C SER A 349 -11.39 -11.87 -8.23
N ASN A 350 -12.68 -12.19 -8.31
CA ASN A 350 -13.28 -13.51 -8.47
C ASN A 350 -13.38 -13.93 -9.95
N GLY A 351 -13.11 -13.03 -10.89
CA GLY A 351 -13.07 -13.31 -12.33
C GLY A 351 -14.38 -13.06 -13.08
N SER A 352 -15.49 -12.93 -12.35
CA SER A 352 -16.78 -12.48 -12.88
C SER A 352 -17.59 -11.82 -11.79
N ASN A 353 -18.45 -10.86 -12.17
CA ASN A 353 -19.29 -10.10 -11.24
C ASN A 353 -18.51 -9.54 -10.04
N ASP A 354 -17.34 -8.98 -10.32
CA ASP A 354 -16.53 -8.37 -9.28
C ASP A 354 -17.19 -7.10 -8.75
N LYS A 355 -16.92 -6.81 -7.49
CA LYS A 355 -17.64 -5.79 -6.71
C LYS A 355 -16.68 -4.84 -6.05
N ILE A 356 -17.19 -3.64 -5.76
CA ILE A 356 -16.64 -2.77 -4.72
C ILE A 356 -17.61 -2.78 -3.55
N ILE A 357 -17.08 -3.06 -2.36
CA ILE A 357 -17.83 -3.13 -1.11
C ILE A 357 -17.37 -1.99 -0.21
N GLU A 358 -18.31 -1.21 0.30
CA GLU A 358 -18.08 -0.21 1.35
C GLU A 358 -18.14 -0.90 2.72
N ILE A 359 -17.22 -0.54 3.61
CA ILE A 359 -17.19 -0.90 5.03
C ILE A 359 -17.26 0.37 5.86
N ALA A 360 -18.25 0.44 6.74
CA ALA A 360 -18.53 1.59 7.60
C ALA A 360 -19.01 1.15 9.00
N LYS A 361 -19.23 2.10 9.92
CA LYS A 361 -19.82 1.88 11.25
C LYS A 361 -21.33 2.06 11.28
#